data_AF-A0AAD0VMC4-F1
#
_entry.id   AF-A0AAD0VMC4-F1
#
_cell.length_a   1.000
_cell.length_b   1.000
_cell.length_c   1.000
_cell.angle_alpha   90.00
_cell.angle_beta   90.00
_cell.angle_gamma   90.00
#
_symmetry.space_group_name_H-M   'P 1'
#
loop_
_entity.id
_entity.type
_entity.pdbx_description
1 polymer ?
#
loop_
_entity_poly.entity_id
_entity_poly.type
_entity_poly.pdbx_seq_one_letter_code
_entity_poly.pdbx_strand_id
1 'polypeptide(L)'
;MASFVPNESNSTLNGQQKVMYAKNSSGEFNRVNYGSSAEEFATLNAVNEYKELENEALIEIKNSISSPIKYFMYKNRMDLPTLCGFVNMFGFRVKRHLKMKYFLKLDDKILEKYAKAFDITLLELKSFKND
;
A
#
# COMPACT_ATOMS: atom_id res chain seq x y z
N MET A 1 -0.90 -35.93 16.61
CA MET A 1 -0.91 -35.25 15.29
C MET A 1 -0.39 -33.84 15.49
N ALA A 2 0.71 -33.48 14.84
CA ALA A 2 1.25 -32.12 14.91
C ALA A 2 0.23 -31.12 14.37
N SER A 3 0.16 -29.93 14.97
CA SER A 3 -0.66 -28.82 14.49
C SER A 3 -0.42 -28.62 12.99
N PHE A 4 -1.49 -28.59 12.18
CA PHE A 4 -1.45 -28.43 10.74
C PHE A 4 -0.91 -27.05 10.39
N VAL A 5 0.41 -26.93 10.26
CA VAL A 5 1.08 -25.72 9.78
C VAL A 5 1.31 -25.91 8.28
N PRO A 6 0.68 -25.10 7.42
CA PRO A 6 0.93 -25.13 5.99
C PRO A 6 2.42 -24.98 5.66
N ASN A 7 2.91 -25.81 4.75
CA ASN A 7 4.29 -25.80 4.28
C ASN A 7 4.32 -25.94 2.75
N GLU A 8 3.53 -25.10 2.10
CA GLU A 8 3.44 -24.98 0.65
C GLU A 8 4.45 -23.94 0.13
N SER A 9 4.66 -23.87 -1.19
CA SER A 9 5.41 -22.77 -1.80
C SER A 9 4.65 -21.45 -1.67
N ASN A 10 5.38 -20.34 -1.60
CA ASN A 10 4.82 -18.99 -1.70
C ASN A 10 5.81 -18.09 -2.46
N SER A 11 5.47 -17.68 -3.67
CA SER A 11 6.37 -16.86 -4.51
C SER A 11 6.58 -15.43 -4.00
N THR A 12 5.65 -14.89 -3.20
CA THR A 12 5.74 -13.51 -2.69
C THR A 12 6.83 -13.34 -1.64
N LEU A 13 7.38 -14.44 -1.13
CA LEU A 13 8.50 -14.44 -0.18
C LEU A 13 9.88 -14.37 -0.85
N ASN A 14 9.94 -14.27 -2.19
CA ASN A 14 11.18 -14.11 -2.95
C ASN A 14 12.25 -15.16 -2.60
N GLY A 15 11.85 -16.44 -2.58
CA GLY A 15 12.73 -17.57 -2.26
C GLY A 15 13.06 -17.72 -0.77
N GLN A 16 12.59 -16.82 0.09
CA GLN A 16 12.68 -16.98 1.55
C GLN A 16 11.52 -17.81 2.08
N GLN A 17 11.68 -18.32 3.31
CA GLN A 17 10.65 -19.08 4.01
C GLN A 17 10.41 -18.49 5.39
N LYS A 18 9.14 -18.39 5.79
CA LYS A 18 8.78 -17.97 7.14
C LYS A 18 9.00 -19.13 8.11
N VAL A 19 9.28 -18.79 9.36
CA VAL A 19 9.34 -19.75 10.46
C VAL A 19 8.26 -19.39 11.48
N MET A 20 7.45 -20.37 11.85
CA MET A 20 6.39 -20.25 12.86
C MET A 20 6.73 -21.12 14.08
N TYR A 21 6.16 -20.79 15.24
CA TYR A 21 6.21 -21.65 16.42
C TYR A 21 4.93 -22.46 16.52
N ALA A 22 5.06 -23.78 16.61
CA ALA A 22 3.94 -24.72 16.59
C ALA A 22 4.08 -25.78 17.68
N LYS A 23 2.97 -26.23 18.26
CA LYS A 23 3.00 -27.23 19.34
C LYS A 23 3.23 -28.63 18.76
N ASN A 24 4.15 -29.38 19.36
CA ASN A 24 4.30 -30.80 19.12
C ASN A 24 3.23 -31.61 19.88
N SER A 25 3.24 -32.93 19.72
CA SER A 25 2.33 -33.85 20.44
C SER A 25 2.48 -33.82 21.96
N SER A 26 3.62 -33.37 22.47
CA SER A 26 3.90 -33.22 23.91
C SER A 26 3.44 -31.86 24.46
N GLY A 27 2.96 -30.95 23.61
CA GLY A 27 2.51 -29.60 23.97
C GLY A 27 3.60 -28.52 23.96
N GLU A 28 4.84 -28.87 23.62
CA GLU A 28 5.97 -27.95 23.55
C GLU A 28 6.04 -27.23 22.19
N PHE A 29 6.50 -25.98 22.18
CA PHE A 29 6.64 -25.21 20.95
C PHE A 29 7.96 -25.52 20.23
N ASN A 30 7.86 -25.82 18.94
CA ASN A 30 8.99 -26.00 18.05
C ASN A 30 8.90 -25.03 16.87
N ARG A 31 10.06 -24.69 16.31
CA ARG A 31 10.14 -23.92 15.05
C ARG A 31 9.81 -24.83 13.88
N VAL A 32 8.92 -24.38 13.02
CA VAL A 32 8.52 -25.06 11.81
C VAL A 32 8.55 -24.10 10.64
N ASN A 33 8.99 -24.59 9.49
CA ASN A 33 8.94 -23.85 8.26
C ASN A 33 7.49 -23.70 7.81
N TYR A 34 7.15 -22.51 7.30
CA TYR A 34 5.79 -22.16 6.91
C TYR A 34 5.76 -21.56 5.51
N GLY A 35 4.73 -21.95 4.78
CA GLY A 35 4.34 -21.34 3.51
C GLY A 35 2.90 -21.72 3.17
N SER A 36 2.16 -20.80 2.57
CA SER A 36 0.73 -20.96 2.28
C SER A 36 0.37 -20.31 0.95
N SER A 37 -0.21 -21.11 0.05
CA SER A 37 -0.76 -20.63 -1.21
C SER A 37 -1.95 -19.68 -1.01
N ALA A 38 -2.70 -19.84 0.09
CA ALA A 38 -3.78 -18.91 0.44
C ALA A 38 -3.24 -17.52 0.80
N GLU A 39 -2.13 -17.44 1.54
CA GLU A 39 -1.45 -16.17 1.84
C GLU A 39 -0.86 -15.54 0.58
N GLU A 40 -0.23 -16.34 -0.27
CA GLU A 40 0.29 -15.93 -1.58
C GLU A 40 -0.81 -15.30 -2.43
N PHE A 41 -1.93 -16.02 -2.61
CA PHE A 41 -3.08 -15.57 -3.38
C PHE A 41 -3.66 -14.26 -2.84
N ALA A 42 -3.86 -14.16 -1.52
CA ALA A 42 -4.34 -12.93 -0.89
C ALA A 42 -3.40 -11.74 -1.14
N THR A 43 -2.08 -11.97 -1.05
CA THR A 43 -1.06 -10.94 -1.28
C THR A 43 -1.06 -10.48 -2.74
N LEU A 44 -1.09 -11.41 -3.70
CA LEU A 44 -1.12 -11.10 -5.13
C LEU A 44 -2.39 -10.34 -5.51
N ASN A 45 -3.55 -10.75 -4.97
CA ASN A 45 -4.81 -10.05 -5.19
C ASN A 45 -4.77 -8.62 -4.67
N ALA A 46 -4.26 -8.40 -3.44
CA ALA A 46 -4.13 -7.06 -2.89
C ALA A 46 -3.20 -6.18 -3.76
N VAL A 47 -2.10 -6.73 -4.27
CA VAL A 47 -1.20 -6.00 -5.19
C VAL A 47 -1.92 -5.64 -6.49
N ASN A 48 -2.73 -6.55 -7.05
CA ASN A 48 -3.51 -6.30 -8.26
C ASN A 48 -4.59 -5.24 -8.04
N GLU A 49 -5.30 -5.27 -6.91
CA GLU A 49 -6.30 -4.27 -6.54
C GLU A 49 -5.68 -2.86 -6.48
N TYR A 50 -4.51 -2.71 -5.85
CA TYR A 50 -3.80 -1.42 -5.87
C TYR A 50 -3.42 -0.98 -7.28
N LYS A 51 -3.10 -1.92 -8.19
CA LYS A 51 -2.77 -1.59 -9.57
C LYS A 51 -4.00 -1.09 -10.35
N GLU A 52 -5.16 -1.70 -10.12
CA GLU A 52 -6.43 -1.23 -10.68
C GLU A 52 -6.75 0.18 -10.16
N LEU A 53 -6.68 0.40 -8.85
CA LEU A 53 -6.90 1.71 -8.23
C LEU A 53 -5.91 2.78 -8.70
N GLU A 54 -4.64 2.41 -8.93
CA GLU A 54 -3.64 3.28 -9.54
C GLU A 54 -4.09 3.73 -10.94
N ASN A 55 -4.52 2.79 -11.79
CA ASN A 55 -4.99 3.07 -13.14
C ASN A 55 -6.28 3.91 -13.16
N GLU A 56 -7.22 3.64 -12.25
CA GLU A 56 -8.41 4.46 -12.08
C GLU A 56 -8.06 5.90 -11.68
N ALA A 57 -7.15 6.08 -10.72
CA ALA A 57 -6.69 7.40 -10.31
C ALA A 57 -6.05 8.17 -11.48
N LEU A 58 -5.30 7.48 -12.35
CA LEU A 58 -4.73 8.04 -13.57
C LEU A 58 -5.81 8.56 -14.53
N ILE A 59 -6.88 7.79 -14.76
CA ILE A 59 -8.03 8.20 -15.59
C ILE A 59 -8.75 9.40 -14.95
N GLU A 60 -8.99 9.37 -13.64
CA GLU A 60 -9.63 10.46 -12.91
C GLU A 60 -8.79 11.76 -12.93
N ILE A 61 -7.46 11.65 -12.89
CA ILE A 61 -6.53 12.80 -12.99
C ILE A 61 -6.64 13.45 -14.38
N LYS A 62 -6.69 12.64 -15.46
CA LYS A 62 -6.92 13.13 -16.83
C LYS A 62 -8.22 13.94 -16.93
N ASN A 63 -9.25 13.52 -16.18
CA ASN A 63 -10.54 14.21 -16.11
C ASN A 63 -10.61 15.30 -15.02
N SER A 64 -9.50 15.69 -14.39
CA SER A 64 -9.44 16.69 -13.31
C SER A 64 -10.33 16.39 -12.09
N ILE A 65 -10.61 15.11 -11.83
CA ILE A 65 -11.42 14.65 -10.68
C ILE A 65 -10.52 14.43 -9.46
N SER A 66 -9.49 13.60 -9.64
CA SER A 66 -8.55 13.22 -8.58
C SER A 66 -7.23 13.96 -8.71
N SER A 67 -6.57 14.14 -7.58
CA SER A 67 -5.24 14.76 -7.50
C SER A 67 -4.12 13.73 -7.72
N PRO A 68 -2.90 14.19 -8.05
CA PRO A 68 -1.70 13.35 -8.06
C PRO A 68 -1.47 12.59 -6.74
N ILE A 69 -1.89 13.16 -5.59
CA ILE A 69 -1.76 12.49 -4.29
C ILE A 69 -2.51 11.15 -4.27
N LYS A 70 -3.69 11.04 -4.91
CA LYS A 70 -4.46 9.79 -4.96
C LYS A 70 -3.71 8.72 -5.76
N TYR A 71 -3.11 9.10 -6.88
CA TYR A 71 -2.28 8.21 -7.68
C TYR A 71 -1.07 7.70 -6.87
N PHE A 72 -0.29 8.61 -6.29
CA PHE A 72 0.91 8.22 -5.55
C PHE A 72 0.60 7.42 -4.27
N MET A 73 -0.56 7.65 -3.66
CA MET A 73 -1.06 6.82 -2.56
C MET A 73 -1.18 5.35 -3.01
N TYR A 74 -1.86 5.07 -4.12
CA TYR A 74 -2.03 3.70 -4.62
C TYR A 74 -0.75 3.12 -5.25
N LYS A 75 0.06 3.94 -5.95
CA LYS A 75 1.36 3.53 -6.47
C LYS A 75 2.27 2.99 -5.37
N ASN A 76 2.23 3.62 -4.19
CA ASN A 76 2.96 3.20 -3.00
C ASN A 76 2.19 2.15 -2.16
N ARG A 77 1.10 1.58 -2.68
CA ARG A 77 0.26 0.56 -2.02
C ARG A 77 -0.22 1.00 -0.63
N MET A 78 -0.50 2.29 -0.49
CA MET A 78 -1.04 2.87 0.73
C MET A 78 -2.57 2.97 0.63
N ASP A 79 -3.25 2.67 1.72
CA ASP A 79 -4.63 3.08 1.93
C ASP A 79 -4.68 4.46 2.62
N LEU A 80 -5.89 5.00 2.77
CA LEU A 80 -6.07 6.31 3.38
C LEU A 80 -5.55 6.36 4.84
N PRO A 81 -5.87 5.41 5.74
CA PRO A 81 -5.30 5.35 7.08
C PRO A 81 -3.77 5.38 7.10
N THR A 82 -3.12 4.58 6.25
CA THR A 82 -1.65 4.54 6.12
C THR A 82 -1.13 5.92 5.76
N LEU A 83 -1.67 6.53 4.69
CA LEU A 83 -1.23 7.87 4.27
C LEU A 83 -1.43 8.91 5.38
N CYS A 84 -2.54 8.87 6.10
CA CYS A 84 -2.81 9.77 7.23
C CYS A 84 -1.75 9.67 8.32
N GLY A 85 -1.28 8.45 8.61
CA GLY A 85 -0.19 8.19 9.54
C GLY A 85 1.11 8.83 9.09
N PHE A 86 1.48 8.65 7.82
CA PHE A 86 2.71 9.23 7.25
C PHE A 86 2.72 10.76 7.26
N VAL A 87 1.61 11.41 6.89
CA VAL A 87 1.54 12.88 6.81
C VAL A 87 1.08 13.56 8.11
N ASN A 88 0.73 12.76 9.13
CA ASN A 88 0.17 13.19 10.40
C ASN A 88 -0.99 14.20 10.24
N MET A 89 -2.03 13.80 9.52
CA MET A 89 -3.24 14.60 9.30
C MET A 89 -4.51 13.77 9.45
N PHE A 90 -5.59 14.41 9.93
CA PHE A 90 -6.91 13.78 10.00
C PHE A 90 -7.41 13.30 8.63
N GLY A 91 -8.05 12.14 8.62
CA GLY A 91 -8.51 11.49 7.39
C GLY A 91 -9.45 12.35 6.53
N PHE A 92 -10.31 13.18 7.13
CA PHE A 92 -11.17 14.07 6.35
C PHE A 92 -10.37 15.13 5.57
N ARG A 93 -9.23 15.59 6.11
CA ARG A 93 -8.33 16.53 5.42
C ARG A 93 -7.62 15.83 4.27
N VAL A 94 -7.07 14.64 4.52
CA VAL A 94 -6.41 13.85 3.48
C VAL A 94 -7.39 13.49 2.36
N LYS A 95 -8.59 12.98 2.68
CA LYS A 95 -9.67 12.72 1.70
C LYS A 95 -10.01 13.95 0.85
N ARG A 96 -10.00 15.13 1.45
CA ARG A 96 -10.22 16.39 0.73
C ARG A 96 -9.06 16.64 -0.25
N HIS A 97 -7.81 16.48 0.18
CA HIS A 97 -6.63 16.70 -0.64
C HIS A 97 -6.51 15.72 -1.82
N LEU A 98 -7.12 14.53 -1.73
CA LEU A 98 -7.17 13.56 -2.84
C LEU A 98 -7.92 14.06 -4.08
N LYS A 99 -8.72 15.14 -3.98
CA LYS A 99 -9.49 15.70 -5.11
C LYS A 99 -8.76 16.88 -5.75
N MET A 100 -8.73 16.94 -7.08
CA MET A 100 -7.98 17.94 -7.84
C MET A 100 -8.29 19.39 -7.40
N LYS A 101 -9.58 19.72 -7.26
CA LYS A 101 -10.04 21.07 -6.89
C LYS A 101 -9.46 21.63 -5.58
N TYR A 102 -9.04 20.75 -4.67
CA TYR A 102 -8.43 21.15 -3.41
C TYR A 102 -6.91 21.08 -3.47
N PHE A 103 -6.37 20.09 -4.19
CA PHE A 103 -4.93 19.96 -4.44
C PHE A 103 -4.32 21.23 -5.04
N LEU A 104 -4.96 21.82 -6.06
CA LEU A 104 -4.49 23.05 -6.72
C LEU A 104 -4.41 24.27 -5.79
N LYS A 105 -4.98 24.19 -4.58
CA LYS A 105 -4.99 25.26 -3.58
C LYS A 105 -4.07 24.97 -2.40
N LEU A 106 -3.38 23.84 -2.40
CA LEU A 106 -2.45 23.49 -1.32
C LEU A 106 -1.18 24.32 -1.44
N ASP A 107 -0.66 24.72 -0.28
CA ASP A 107 0.67 25.32 -0.19
C ASP A 107 1.76 24.26 -0.28
N ASP A 108 2.97 24.72 -0.55
CA ASP A 108 4.13 23.84 -0.72
C ASP A 108 4.46 23.09 0.59
N LYS A 109 4.21 23.69 1.75
CA LYS A 109 4.44 23.06 3.06
C LYS A 109 3.59 21.80 3.26
N ILE A 110 2.34 21.82 2.82
CA ILE A 110 1.48 20.63 2.86
C ILE A 110 1.89 19.62 1.79
N LEU A 111 2.21 20.07 0.58
CA LEU A 111 2.62 19.20 -0.51
C LEU A 111 3.93 18.46 -0.23
N GLU A 112 4.88 19.11 0.45
CA GLU A 112 6.15 18.50 0.90
C GLU A 112 5.93 17.30 1.82
N LYS A 113 4.90 17.33 2.69
CA LYS A 113 4.58 16.17 3.53
C LYS A 113 4.19 14.96 2.69
N TYR A 114 3.40 15.17 1.64
CA TYR A 114 3.01 14.11 0.72
C TYR A 114 4.20 13.64 -0.11
N ALA A 115 4.98 14.56 -0.68
CA ALA A 115 6.17 14.24 -1.46
C ALA A 115 7.15 13.37 -0.65
N LYS A 116 7.41 13.73 0.62
CA LYS A 116 8.21 12.92 1.54
C LYS A 116 7.60 11.55 1.83
N ALA A 117 6.28 11.45 2.01
CA ALA A 117 5.60 10.18 2.25
C ALA A 117 5.70 9.22 1.05
N PHE A 118 5.80 9.77 -0.16
CA PHE A 118 5.90 9.01 -1.41
C PHE A 118 7.32 8.82 -1.92
N ASP A 119 8.32 9.33 -1.19
CA ASP A 119 9.73 9.36 -1.59
C ASP A 119 9.97 9.97 -2.98
N ILE A 120 9.35 11.13 -3.23
CA ILE A 120 9.50 11.93 -4.46
C ILE A 120 9.78 13.39 -4.12
N THR A 121 10.18 14.17 -5.11
CA THR A 121 10.35 15.62 -4.98
C THR A 121 9.01 16.36 -5.03
N LEU A 122 8.99 17.56 -4.44
CA LEU A 122 7.84 18.47 -4.55
C LEU A 122 7.52 18.81 -6.02
N LEU A 123 8.56 18.96 -6.85
CA LEU A 123 8.40 19.26 -8.26
C LEU A 123 7.68 18.12 -8.98
N GLU A 124 8.11 16.87 -8.79
CA GLU A 124 7.45 15.69 -9.36
C GLU A 124 5.98 15.60 -8.97
N LEU A 125 5.63 15.91 -7.72
CA LEU A 125 4.24 15.90 -7.28
C LEU A 125 3.40 17.02 -7.94
N LYS A 126 3.96 18.23 -8.08
CA LYS A 126 3.25 19.39 -8.66
C LYS A 126 3.15 19.34 -10.18
N SER A 127 4.19 18.84 -10.85
CA SER A 127 4.25 18.74 -12.30
C SER A 127 3.71 17.41 -12.83
N PHE A 128 3.15 16.56 -11.97
CA PHE A 128 2.59 15.29 -12.38
C PHE A 128 1.47 15.50 -13.40
N LYS A 129 1.75 15.11 -14.64
CA LYS A 129 0.80 15.03 -15.73
C LYS A 129 0.75 13.58 -16.17
N ASN A 130 -0.47 13.07 -16.31
CA ASN A 130 -0.71 11.77 -16.91
C ASN A 130 -1.02 12.02 -18.39
N ASP A 131 -0.02 11.89 -19.26
CA ASP A 131 -0.21 11.95 -20.71
C ASP A 131 -0.94 10.70 -21.23
#